data_AF-R4SY46-F1
#
_entry.id   AF-R4SY46-F1
#
_cell.length_a   1.000
_cell.length_b   1.000
_cell.length_c   1.000
_cell.angle_alpha   90.00
_cell.angle_beta   90.00
_cell.angle_gamma   90.00
#
_symmetry.space_group_name_H-M   'P 1'
#
loop_
_entity.id
_entity.type
_entity.pdbx_description
1 polymer ?
#
loop_
_entity_poly.entity_id
_entity_poly.type
_entity_poly.pdbx_seq_one_letter_code
_entity_poly.pdbx_strand_id
1 'polypeptide(L)'
;MARAVQGFEETASNAKTTMASLESELTQTLHNYKGDQAVAFWDLQRRLQEKMTIAVNELNTMSRLVHESNRNYNSGDEQVRESLTGVSGVVDQTVIHRLNP
;
A
#
# COMPACT_ATOMS: atom_id res chain seq x y z
N MET A 1 -3.53 5.24 11.47
CA MET A 1 -2.86 4.60 10.32
C MET A 1 -3.54 3.30 9.86
N ALA A 2 -3.99 2.42 10.76
CA ALA A 2 -4.65 1.16 10.40
C ALA A 2 -5.81 1.28 9.38
N ARG A 3 -6.70 2.28 9.51
CA ARG A 3 -7.79 2.52 8.54
C ARG A 3 -7.31 2.92 7.14
N ALA A 4 -6.19 3.64 7.05
CA ALA A 4 -5.62 4.06 5.76
C ALA A 4 -4.94 2.89 5.05
N VAL A 5 -4.26 2.02 5.81
CA VAL A 5 -3.69 0.75 5.31
C VAL A 5 -4.81 -0.13 4.75
N GLN A 6 -5.90 -0.31 5.52
CA GLN A 6 -7.05 -1.11 5.10
C GLN A 6 -7.72 -0.54 3.83
N GLY A 7 -7.99 0.78 3.79
CA GLY A 7 -8.59 1.40 2.61
C GLY A 7 -7.72 1.32 1.35
N PHE A 8 -6.39 1.36 1.53
CA PHE A 8 -5.46 1.12 0.43
C PHE A 8 -5.54 -0.32 -0.08
N GLU A 9 -5.57 -1.32 0.81
CA GLU A 9 -5.67 -2.73 0.43
C GLU A 9 -6.98 -3.04 -0.29
N GLU A 10 -8.11 -2.50 0.19
CA GLU A 10 -9.41 -2.65 -0.47
C GLU A 10 -9.40 -2.06 -1.88
N THR A 11 -8.85 -0.86 -2.03
CA THR A 11 -8.75 -0.19 -3.34
C THR A 11 -7.83 -0.95 -4.29
N ALA A 12 -6.68 -1.43 -3.80
CA ALA A 12 -5.72 -2.22 -4.58
C ALA A 12 -6.34 -3.56 -5.02
N SER A 13 -7.10 -4.22 -4.15
CA SER A 13 -7.82 -5.46 -4.44
C SER A 13 -8.89 -5.25 -5.52
N ASN A 14 -9.69 -4.19 -5.38
CA ASN A 14 -10.71 -3.83 -6.37
C ASN A 14 -10.08 -3.54 -7.73
N ALA A 15 -8.99 -2.75 -7.76
CA ALA A 15 -8.27 -2.44 -9.00
C ALA A 15 -7.73 -3.71 -9.68
N LYS A 16 -7.13 -4.63 -8.92
CA LYS A 16 -6.66 -5.93 -9.44
C LYS A 16 -7.82 -6.75 -10.04
N THR A 17 -8.95 -6.79 -9.35
CA THR A 17 -10.15 -7.52 -9.80
C THR A 17 -10.67 -6.93 -11.11
N THR A 18 -10.79 -5.60 -11.21
CA THR A 18 -11.21 -4.92 -12.44
C THR A 18 -10.25 -5.20 -13.60
N MET A 19 -8.93 -5.18 -13.35
CA MET A 19 -7.95 -5.51 -14.39
C MET A 19 -8.12 -6.96 -14.91
N ALA A 20 -8.33 -7.92 -14.01
CA ALA A 20 -8.58 -9.32 -14.37
C ALA A 20 -9.88 -9.49 -15.18
N SER A 21 -10.95 -8.78 -14.79
CA SER A 21 -12.21 -8.78 -15.54
C SER A 21 -12.04 -8.20 -16.95
N LEU A 22 -11.32 -7.08 -17.08
CA LEU A 22 -11.02 -6.47 -18.38
C LEU A 22 -10.21 -7.41 -19.29
N GLU A 23 -9.23 -8.10 -18.74
CA GLU A 23 -8.44 -9.09 -19.49
C GLU A 23 -9.30 -10.25 -20.01
N SER A 24 -10.22 -10.74 -19.17
CA SER A 24 -11.17 -11.80 -19.53
C SER A 24 -12.12 -11.34 -20.65
N GLU A 25 -12.73 -10.16 -20.50
CA GLU A 25 -13.64 -9.57 -21.49
C GLU A 25 -12.95 -9.32 -22.84
N LEU A 26 -11.70 -8.82 -22.81
CA LEU A 26 -10.91 -8.59 -24.02
C LEU A 26 -10.55 -9.90 -24.72
N THR A 27 -10.15 -10.92 -23.97
CA THR A 27 -9.84 -12.26 -24.51
C THR A 27 -11.06 -12.88 -25.16
N GLN A 28 -12.23 -12.75 -24.53
CA GLN A 28 -13.49 -13.28 -25.07
C GLN A 28 -13.95 -12.51 -26.32
N THR A 29 -13.73 -11.19 -26.34
CA THR A 29 -14.01 -10.34 -27.48
C THR A 29 -13.11 -10.70 -28.68
N LEU A 30 -11.82 -10.95 -28.43
CA LEU A 30 -10.83 -11.36 -29.42
C LEU A 30 -11.14 -12.67 -30.12
N HIS A 31 -11.74 -13.63 -29.41
CA HIS A 31 -12.15 -14.91 -30.00
C HIS A 31 -13.09 -14.74 -31.20
N ASN A 32 -13.79 -13.61 -31.31
CA ASN A 32 -14.75 -13.33 -32.38
C ASN A 32 -14.16 -12.59 -33.59
N TYR A 33 -12.94 -12.03 -33.49
CA TYR A 33 -12.31 -11.28 -34.59
C TYR A 33 -11.43 -12.16 -35.48
N LYS A 34 -11.44 -11.90 -36.80
CA LYS A 34 -10.60 -12.60 -37.80
C LYS A 34 -9.86 -11.63 -38.71
N GLY A 35 -8.75 -12.08 -39.30
CA GLY A 35 -7.94 -11.30 -40.24
C GLY A 35 -7.11 -10.21 -39.57
N ASP A 36 -6.77 -9.15 -40.32
CA ASP A 36 -5.86 -8.08 -39.87
C ASP A 36 -6.35 -7.33 -38.62
N GLN A 37 -7.68 -7.28 -38.41
CA GLN A 37 -8.27 -6.71 -37.21
C GLN A 37 -7.89 -7.51 -35.95
N ALA A 38 -7.84 -8.84 -36.04
CA ALA A 38 -7.42 -9.67 -34.92
C ALA A 38 -5.96 -9.37 -34.54
N VAL A 39 -5.07 -9.17 -35.52
CA VAL A 39 -3.65 -8.87 -35.26
C VAL A 39 -3.47 -7.55 -34.50
N ALA A 40 -4.17 -6.49 -34.92
CA ALA A 40 -4.12 -5.21 -34.23
C ALA A 40 -4.69 -5.28 -32.80
N PHE A 41 -5.78 -6.03 -32.60
CA PHE A 41 -6.35 -6.23 -31.27
C PHE A 41 -5.49 -7.12 -30.36
N TRP A 42 -4.80 -8.14 -30.90
CA TRP A 42 -3.83 -8.93 -30.13
C TRP A 42 -2.64 -8.08 -29.67
N ASP A 43 -2.19 -7.13 -30.50
CA ASP A 43 -1.15 -6.18 -30.10
C ASP A 43 -1.63 -5.23 -28.99
N LEU A 44 -2.86 -4.73 -29.11
CA LEU A 44 -3.49 -3.92 -28.06
C LEU A 44 -3.62 -4.71 -26.75
N GLN A 45 -4.04 -5.98 -26.80
CA GLN A 45 -4.15 -6.82 -25.61
C GLN A 45 -2.80 -7.00 -24.93
N ARG A 46 -1.73 -7.34 -25.67
CA ARG A 46 -0.39 -7.50 -25.09
C ARG A 46 0.09 -6.22 -24.41
N ARG A 47 -0.07 -5.08 -25.08
CA ARG A 47 0.30 -3.77 -24.51
C ARG A 47 -0.50 -3.46 -23.26
N LEU A 48 -1.79 -3.83 -23.21
CA LEU A 48 -2.62 -3.65 -22.03
C LEU A 48 -2.19 -4.56 -20.88
N GLN A 49 -1.91 -5.84 -21.14
CA GLN A 49 -1.39 -6.79 -20.15
C GLN A 49 -0.05 -6.32 -19.54
N GLU A 50 0.85 -5.78 -20.37
CA GLU A 50 2.11 -5.20 -19.89
C GLU A 50 1.86 -4.02 -18.94
N LYS A 51 0.95 -3.11 -19.30
CA LYS A 51 0.60 -1.96 -18.46
C LYS A 51 -0.08 -2.39 -17.15
N MET A 52 -0.99 -3.36 -17.21
CA MET A 52 -1.63 -3.92 -16.02
C MET A 52 -0.61 -4.58 -15.09
N THR A 53 0.36 -5.34 -15.64
CA THR A 53 1.45 -5.93 -14.86
C THR A 53 2.25 -4.87 -14.10
N ILE A 54 2.60 -3.77 -14.78
CA ILE A 54 3.29 -2.63 -14.16
C ILE A 54 2.43 -2.02 -13.05
N ALA A 55 1.14 -1.80 -13.30
CA ALA A 55 0.23 -1.22 -12.31
C ALA A 55 0.09 -2.12 -11.06
N VAL A 56 0.01 -3.44 -11.23
CA VAL A 56 -0.03 -4.41 -10.12
C VAL A 56 1.25 -4.36 -9.29
N ASN A 57 2.42 -4.27 -9.95
CA ASN A 57 3.69 -4.15 -9.26
C ASN A 57 3.80 -2.84 -8.46
N GLU A 58 3.28 -1.74 -9.00
CA GLU A 58 3.23 -0.45 -8.30
C GLU A 58 2.28 -0.51 -7.09
N LEU A 59 1.10 -1.11 -7.24
CA LEU A 59 0.17 -1.33 -6.13
C LEU A 59 0.81 -2.18 -5.01
N ASN A 60 1.57 -3.22 -5.35
CA ASN A 60 2.29 -4.04 -4.38
C ASN A 60 3.40 -3.24 -3.67
N THR A 61 4.12 -2.39 -4.41
CA THR A 61 5.15 -1.52 -3.85
C THR A 61 4.56 -0.52 -2.88
N MET A 62 3.46 0.14 -3.26
CA MET A 62 2.75 1.07 -2.40
C MET A 62 2.17 0.37 -1.16
N SER A 63 1.63 -0.84 -1.28
CA SER A 63 1.18 -1.64 -0.13
C SER A 63 2.31 -1.84 0.88
N ARG A 64 3.49 -2.26 0.39
CA ARG A 64 4.68 -2.43 1.23
C ARG A 64 5.11 -1.14 1.92
N LEU A 65 5.16 -0.02 1.19
CA LEU A 65 5.53 1.28 1.74
C LEU A 65 4.54 1.76 2.82
N VAL A 66 3.23 1.53 2.61
CA VAL A 66 2.19 1.89 3.59
C VAL A 66 2.33 1.06 4.87
N HIS A 67 2.59 -0.25 4.75
CA HIS A 67 2.85 -1.13 5.89
C HIS A 67 4.12 -0.75 6.65
N GLU A 68 5.20 -0.48 5.92
CA GLU A 68 6.47 -0.05 6.50
C GLU A 68 6.33 1.30 7.21
N SER A 69 5.63 2.25 6.60
CA SER A 69 5.29 3.53 7.21
C SER A 69 4.51 3.34 8.51
N ASN A 70 3.43 2.54 8.50
CA ASN A 70 2.66 2.24 9.71
C ASN A 70 3.52 1.62 10.83
N ARG A 71 4.44 0.70 10.48
CA ARG A 71 5.38 0.12 11.44
C ARG A 71 6.33 1.15 12.02
N ASN A 72 6.93 1.99 11.17
CA ASN A 72 7.89 3.02 11.57
C ASN A 72 7.25 4.05 12.50
N TYR A 73 6.03 4.51 12.19
CA TYR A 73 5.29 5.43 13.06
C TYR A 73 4.99 4.82 14.43
N ASN A 74 4.51 3.57 14.48
CA ASN A 74 4.25 2.91 15.77
C ASN A 74 5.52 2.77 16.61
N SER A 75 6.65 2.39 16.00
CA SER A 75 7.92 2.30 16.73
C SER A 75 8.44 3.66 17.19
N GLY A 76 8.27 4.70 16.38
CA GLY A 76 8.67 6.07 16.73
C GLY A 76 7.85 6.62 17.90
N ASP A 77 6.53 6.44 17.86
CA ASP A 77 5.63 6.84 18.95
C ASP A 77 5.99 6.13 20.27
N GLU A 78 6.33 4.84 20.21
CA GLU A 78 6.74 4.08 21.39
C GLU A 78 8.06 4.61 21.98
N GLN A 79 9.07 4.89 21.14
CA GLN A 79 10.34 5.48 21.58
C GLN A 79 10.16 6.88 22.19
N VAL A 80 9.29 7.72 21.60
CA VAL A 80 8.98 9.04 22.14
C VAL A 80 8.25 8.93 23.47
N ARG A 81 7.29 8.00 23.59
CA ARG A 81 6.57 7.72 24.85
C ARG A 81 7.52 7.27 25.95
N GLU A 82 8.45 6.36 25.65
CA GLU A 82 9.48 5.91 26.60
C GLU A 82 10.38 7.06 27.03
N SER A 83 10.83 7.88 26.08
CA SER A 83 11.66 9.05 26.36
C SER A 83 10.94 10.07 27.24
N LEU A 84 9.66 10.37 26.96
CA LEU A 84 8.83 11.27 27.76
C LEU A 84 8.61 10.72 29.17
N THR A 85 8.34 9.42 29.31
CA THR A 85 8.15 8.77 30.61
C THR A 85 9.45 8.81 31.43
N GLY A 86 10.59 8.54 30.80
CA GLY A 86 11.90 8.63 31.42
C GLY A 86 12.23 10.05 31.88
N VAL A 87 12.02 11.06 31.03
CA VAL A 87 12.23 12.46 31.40
C VAL A 87 11.28 12.89 32.53
N SER A 88 10.00 12.52 32.45
CA SER A 88 9.03 12.82 33.50
C SER A 88 9.45 12.21 34.84
N GLY A 89 9.90 10.95 34.85
CA GLY A 89 10.39 10.29 36.07
C GLY A 89 11.65 10.93 36.64
N VAL A 90 12.57 11.38 35.78
CA VAL A 90 13.78 12.11 36.18
C VAL A 90 13.44 13.49 36.75
N VAL A 91 12.50 14.22 36.14
CA VAL A 91 12.04 15.52 36.64
C VAL A 91 11.36 15.37 37.99
N ASP A 92 10.50 14.36 38.17
CA ASP A 92 9.79 14.10 39.43
C ASP A 92 10.78 13.75 40.56
N GLN A 93 11.77 12.88 40.29
CA GLN A 93 12.83 12.58 41.26
C GLN A 93 13.68 13.81 41.61
N THR A 94 14.05 14.63 40.63
CA THR A 94 14.94 15.78 40.84
C THR A 94 14.22 16.91 41.60
N VAL A 95 12.92 17.10 41.38
CA VAL A 95 12.11 18.10 42.10
C VAL A 95 11.84 17.63 43.54
N ILE A 96 11.49 16.36 43.76
CA ILE A 96 11.27 15.81 45.11
C ILE A 96 12.56 15.90 45.96
N HIS A 97 13.73 15.62 45.38
CA HIS A 97 15.02 15.77 46.09
C HIS A 97 15.35 17.22 46.46
N ARG A 98 14.86 18.20 45.71
CA ARG A 98 15.08 19.63 46.01
C ARG A 98 14.09 20.20 47.01
N LEU A 99 12.94 19.55 47.20
CA LEU A 99 11.89 19.95 48.14
C LEU A 99 12.02 19.27 49.51
N ASN A 100 12.91 18.29 49.66
CA ASN A 100 13.20 17.63 50.94
C ASN A 100 14.72 17.41 51.10
N PRO A 101 15.48 18.44 51.58
CA PRO A 101 16.90 18.29 51.91
C PRO A 101 17.16 17.46 53.17
#